data_AF-A0A8H3X1Z8-F1
#
_entry.id   AF-A0A8H3X1Z8-F1
#
_cell.length_a   1.000
_cell.length_b   1.000
_cell.length_c   1.000
_cell.angle_alpha   90.00
_cell.angle_beta   90.00
_cell.angle_gamma   90.00
#
_symmetry.space_group_name_H-M   'P 1'
#
loop_
_entity.id
_entity.type
_entity.pdbx_description
1 polymer ?
#
loop_
_entity_poly.entity_id
_entity_poly.type
_entity_poly.pdbx_seq_one_letter_code
_entity_poly.pdbx_strand_id
1 'polypeptide(L)'
;MNIYEATVIDRMHHLDLGLFKHQINFTYSLLKEKYGASILNTIDNRLANIPRFPELKIFKISIQSLARITTNEYCNLMKVMIFVLNNLDIDESIQNKLLKLYEDWNNMYLLS
;
A
#
# COMPACT_ATOMS: atom_id res chain seq x y z
N MET A 1 -26.74 -9.00 -19.88
CA MET A 1 -25.30 -9.20 -19.68
C MET A 1 -24.61 -8.75 -20.95
N ASN A 2 -24.09 -7.53 -20.94
CA ASN A 2 -23.51 -6.90 -22.12
C ASN A 2 -22.04 -7.33 -22.24
N ILE A 3 -21.60 -7.82 -23.39
CA ILE A 3 -20.20 -8.25 -23.62
C ILE A 3 -19.20 -7.09 -23.50
N TYR A 4 -19.67 -5.85 -23.57
CA TYR A 4 -18.88 -4.65 -23.30
C TYR A 4 -18.74 -4.34 -21.79
N GLU A 5 -19.64 -4.81 -20.93
CA GLU A 5 -19.50 -4.68 -19.46
C GLU A 5 -18.43 -5.64 -18.90
N ALA A 6 -18.18 -6.77 -19.57
CA ALA A 6 -17.19 -7.77 -19.13
C ALA A 6 -15.73 -7.38 -19.43
N THR A 7 -15.49 -6.34 -20.24
CA THR A 7 -14.12 -6.00 -20.73
C THR A 7 -13.61 -4.64 -20.24
N VAL A 8 -14.44 -3.86 -19.54
CA VAL A 8 -14.09 -2.51 -19.08
C VAL A 8 -13.72 -2.46 -17.59
N ILE A 9 -14.06 -3.48 -16.80
CA ILE A 9 -13.77 -3.54 -15.35
C ILE A 9 -12.27 -3.78 -15.02
N ASP A 10 -11.44 -4.24 -15.96
CA ASP A 10 -10.17 -4.90 -15.59
C ASP A 10 -8.88 -4.19 -16.06
N ARG A 11 -8.98 -3.18 -16.94
CA ARG A 11 -7.76 -2.49 -17.47
C ARG A 11 -7.21 -1.42 -16.54
N MET A 12 -8.08 -0.70 -15.82
CA MET A 12 -7.65 0.24 -14.78
C MET A 12 -7.00 -0.53 -13.62
N HIS A 13 -7.63 -1.64 -13.20
CA HIS A 13 -7.08 -2.52 -12.17
C HIS A 13 -5.64 -2.98 -12.47
N HIS A 14 -5.39 -3.47 -13.69
CA HIS A 14 -4.05 -3.94 -14.06
C HIS A 14 -3.00 -2.83 -14.20
N LEU A 15 -3.36 -1.65 -14.74
CA LEU A 15 -2.43 -0.53 -14.92
C LEU A 15 -2.11 0.16 -13.58
N ASP A 16 -3.12 0.32 -12.73
CA ASP A 16 -3.01 0.98 -11.43
C ASP A 16 -2.20 0.12 -10.44
N LEU A 17 -2.32 -1.21 -10.47
CA LEU A 17 -1.51 -2.11 -9.64
C LEU A 17 -0.01 -1.95 -9.89
N GLY A 18 0.39 -1.70 -11.13
CA GLY A 18 1.78 -1.38 -11.48
C GLY A 18 2.24 -0.11 -10.77
N LEU A 19 1.46 0.96 -10.87
CA LEU A 19 1.73 2.24 -10.22
C LEU A 19 1.77 2.11 -8.69
N PHE A 20 0.85 1.36 -8.09
CA PHE A 20 0.83 1.10 -6.64
C PHE A 20 2.06 0.36 -6.14
N LYS A 21 2.50 -0.65 -6.88
CA LYS A 21 3.75 -1.34 -6.57
C LYS A 21 4.93 -0.38 -6.60
N HIS A 22 5.00 0.50 -7.59
CA HIS A 22 6.04 1.53 -7.65
C HIS A 22 5.94 2.51 -6.48
N GLN A 23 4.74 2.96 -6.14
CA GLN A 23 4.48 3.89 -5.05
C GLN A 23 4.93 3.34 -3.68
N ILE A 24 4.61 2.08 -3.40
CA ILE A 24 5.02 1.39 -2.17
C ILE A 24 6.55 1.24 -2.15
N ASN A 25 7.15 0.73 -3.23
CA ASN A 25 8.61 0.58 -3.34
C ASN A 25 9.34 1.92 -3.18
N PHE A 26 8.80 3.00 -3.76
CA PHE A 26 9.32 4.35 -3.63
C PHE A 26 9.26 4.83 -2.17
N THR A 27 8.11 4.66 -1.51
CA THR A 27 7.93 5.03 -0.09
C THR A 27 8.97 4.33 0.79
N TYR A 28 9.15 3.02 0.61
CA TYR A 28 10.14 2.26 1.37
C TYR A 28 11.58 2.69 1.08
N SER A 29 11.90 2.96 -0.18
CA SER A 29 13.24 3.42 -0.58
C SER A 29 13.55 4.79 0.02
N LEU A 30 12.60 5.73 -0.08
CA LEU A 30 12.70 7.06 0.49
C LEU A 30 12.91 7.03 2.01
N LEU A 31 12.11 6.23 2.72
CA LEU A 31 12.19 6.12 4.17
C LEU A 31 13.51 5.47 4.61
N LYS A 32 13.95 4.42 3.91
CA LYS A 32 15.24 3.77 4.16
C LYS A 32 16.41 4.73 3.96
N GLU A 33 16.36 5.54 2.91
CA GLU A 33 17.41 6.51 2.59
C GLU A 33 17.50 7.62 3.64
N LYS A 34 16.36 8.17 4.08
CA LYS A 34 16.32 9.29 5.04
C LYS A 34 16.50 8.90 6.50
N TYR A 35 15.92 7.77 6.90
CA TYR A 35 15.79 7.39 8.32
C TYR A 35 16.49 6.06 8.64
N GLY A 36 17.12 5.43 7.66
CA GLY A 36 17.83 4.16 7.82
C GLY A 36 16.93 2.93 7.81
N ALA A 37 17.52 1.75 7.98
CA ALA A 37 16.78 0.48 7.93
C ALA A 37 15.88 0.23 9.16
N SER A 38 16.08 0.95 10.27
CA SER A 38 15.28 0.79 11.49
C SER A 38 13.80 1.14 11.27
N ILE A 39 13.52 2.18 10.48
CA ILE A 39 12.14 2.58 10.16
C ILE A 39 11.38 1.48 9.43
N LEU A 40 12.09 0.68 8.62
CA LEU A 40 11.52 -0.44 7.89
C LEU A 40 11.07 -1.55 8.83
N ASN A 41 11.85 -1.82 9.88
CA ASN A 41 11.46 -2.78 10.91
C ASN A 41 10.21 -2.32 11.66
N THR A 42 10.08 -1.01 11.93
CA THR A 42 8.88 -0.44 12.54
C THR A 42 7.65 -0.63 11.66
N ILE A 43 7.79 -0.42 10.35
CA ILE A 43 6.73 -0.64 9.37
C ILE A 43 6.35 -2.12 9.30
N ASP A 44 7.32 -3.02 9.17
CA ASP A 44 7.09 -4.47 9.13
C ASP A 44 6.40 -4.96 10.43
N ASN A 45 6.82 -4.44 11.59
CA ASN A 45 6.18 -4.73 12.88
C ASN A 45 4.73 -4.24 12.93
N ARG A 46 4.44 -3.05 12.39
CA ARG A 46 3.07 -2.54 12.32
C ARG A 46 2.19 -3.38 11.40
N LEU A 47 2.70 -3.75 10.22
CA LEU A 47 2.02 -4.65 9.29
C LEU A 47 1.69 -5.99 9.95
N ALA A 48 2.65 -6.58 10.67
CA ALA A 48 2.47 -7.84 11.38
C ALA A 48 1.44 -7.77 12.52
N ASN A 49 1.26 -6.59 13.13
CA ASN A 49 0.34 -6.35 14.24
C ASN A 49 -1.08 -5.94 13.79
N ILE A 50 -1.33 -5.76 12.48
CA ILE A 50 -2.68 -5.48 12.00
C ILE A 50 -3.59 -6.69 12.34
N PRO A 51 -4.73 -6.48 13.02
CA PRO A 51 -5.66 -7.54 13.33
C PRO A 51 -6.09 -8.28 12.06
N ARG A 52 -6.05 -9.62 12.11
CA ARG A 52 -6.51 -10.44 10.99
C ARG A 52 -8.01 -10.23 10.82
N PHE A 53 -8.38 -9.65 9.70
CA PHE A 53 -9.78 -9.55 9.28
C PHE A 53 -10.04 -10.62 8.20
N PRO A 54 -11.17 -11.35 8.23
CA PRO A 54 -11.46 -12.39 7.23
C PRO A 54 -11.39 -11.90 5.77
N GLU A 55 -11.72 -10.62 5.54
CA GLU A 55 -11.67 -9.97 4.23
C GLU A 55 -10.30 -9.35 3.90
N LEU A 56 -9.44 -9.13 4.91
CA LEU A 56 -8.08 -8.64 4.75
C LEU A 56 -7.10 -9.82 4.82
N LYS A 57 -6.78 -10.39 3.65
CA LYS A 57 -5.67 -11.33 3.50
C LYS A 57 -4.33 -10.59 3.58
N ILE A 58 -3.95 -10.12 4.76
CA ILE A 58 -2.62 -9.58 5.04
C ILE A 58 -1.79 -10.77 5.54
N PHE A 59 -1.10 -11.42 4.60
CA PHE A 59 -0.09 -12.41 4.97
C PHE A 59 1.07 -11.73 5.71
N LYS A 60 2.10 -12.48 6.11
CA LYS A 60 3.36 -11.96 6.65
C LYS A 60 4.09 -11.08 5.62
N ILE A 61 3.50 -9.93 5.29
CA ILE A 61 3.99 -8.99 4.30
C ILE A 61 5.09 -8.19 4.99
N SER A 62 6.33 -8.58 4.71
CA SER A 62 7.49 -7.71 4.87
C SER A 62 7.76 -6.99 3.55
N ILE A 63 8.54 -5.92 3.59
CA ILE A 63 9.08 -5.27 2.38
C ILE A 63 9.68 -6.28 1.41
N GLN A 64 10.40 -7.26 1.93
CA GLN A 64 11.10 -8.28 1.14
C GLN A 64 10.13 -9.20 0.39
N SER A 65 8.91 -9.35 0.90
CA SER A 65 7.86 -10.16 0.27
C SER A 65 7.01 -9.39 -0.76
N LEU A 66 7.16 -8.05 -0.88
CA LEU A 66 6.44 -7.23 -1.87
C LEU A 66 6.59 -7.77 -3.30
N ALA A 67 7.71 -8.40 -3.63
CA ALA A 67 7.94 -8.99 -4.95
C ALA A 67 6.98 -10.17 -5.29
N ARG A 68 6.32 -10.79 -4.30
CA ARG A 68 5.53 -12.02 -4.44
C ARG A 68 4.05 -11.87 -4.07
N ILE A 69 3.58 -10.63 -3.90
CA ILE A 69 2.20 -10.33 -3.51
C ILE A 69 1.26 -10.40 -4.72
N THR A 70 0.10 -11.00 -4.54
CA THR A 70 -1.00 -11.06 -5.52
C THR A 70 -1.74 -9.73 -5.62
N THR A 71 -2.42 -9.48 -6.74
CA THR A 71 -3.26 -8.30 -6.95
C THR A 71 -4.19 -7.98 -5.77
N ASN A 72 -4.89 -8.99 -5.26
CA ASN A 72 -5.87 -8.82 -4.19
C ASN A 72 -5.21 -8.45 -2.84
N GLU A 73 -4.01 -8.96 -2.59
CA GLU A 73 -3.23 -8.61 -1.40
C GLU A 73 -2.66 -7.19 -1.50
N TYR A 74 -2.31 -6.71 -2.71
CA TYR A 74 -1.93 -5.31 -2.93
C TYR A 74 -3.06 -4.34 -2.61
N CYS A 75 -4.29 -4.63 -3.03
CA CYS A 75 -5.46 -3.81 -2.71
C CYS A 75 -5.70 -3.73 -1.19
N ASN A 76 -5.55 -4.87 -0.51
CA ASN A 76 -5.66 -4.93 0.95
C ASN A 76 -4.51 -4.18 1.65
N LEU A 77 -3.28 -4.28 1.14
CA LEU A 77 -2.13 -3.56 1.64
C LEU A 77 -2.34 -2.05 1.53
N MET A 78 -2.86 -1.55 0.41
CA MET A 78 -3.13 -0.14 0.19
C MET A 78 -4.07 0.47 1.24
N LYS A 79 -5.14 -0.24 1.59
CA LYS A 79 -6.09 0.18 2.63
C LYS A 79 -5.43 0.34 3.99
N VAL A 80 -4.44 -0.49 4.30
CA VAL A 80 -3.76 -0.46 5.62
C VAL A 80 -2.50 0.39 5.66
N MET A 81 -1.94 0.80 4.51
CA MET A 81 -0.71 1.59 4.47
C MET A 81 -0.84 2.94 5.20
N ILE A 82 -2.00 3.60 5.14
CA ILE A 82 -2.24 4.84 5.91
C ILE A 82 -2.03 4.60 7.41
N PHE A 83 -2.59 3.51 7.93
CA PHE A 83 -2.44 3.15 9.35
C PHE A 83 -0.98 2.83 9.71
N VAL A 84 -0.28 2.14 8.82
CA VAL A 84 1.13 1.76 9.00
C VAL A 84 2.05 2.98 9.02
N LEU A 85 1.82 3.95 8.12
CA LEU A 85 2.61 5.16 7.98
C LEU A 85 2.28 6.23 9.03
N ASN A 86 1.09 6.18 9.62
CA ASN A 86 0.66 7.16 10.60
C ASN A 86 1.48 7.08 11.90
N ASN A 87 1.86 8.22 12.46
CA ASN A 87 2.69 8.34 13.66
C ASN A 87 4.03 7.58 13.56
N LEU A 88 4.64 7.52 12.38
CA LEU A 88 6.03 7.11 12.26
C LEU A 88 6.93 8.20 12.86
N ASP A 89 8.06 7.81 13.44
CA ASP A 89 9.06 8.74 13.97
C ASP A 89 9.88 9.35 12.81
N ILE A 90 9.21 10.20 12.02
CA ILE A 90 9.74 10.88 10.83
C ILE A 90 9.30 12.34 10.85
N ASP A 91 9.85 13.13 9.93
CA ASP A 91 9.48 14.54 9.79
C ASP A 91 7.98 14.69 9.48
N GLU A 92 7.30 15.55 10.23
CA GLU A 92 5.84 15.73 10.14
C GLU A 92 5.40 16.18 8.73
N SER A 93 6.20 17.01 8.05
CA SER A 93 5.91 17.43 6.67
C SER A 93 5.97 16.25 5.70
N ILE A 94 6.93 15.35 5.89
CA ILE A 94 7.04 14.12 5.09
C ILE A 94 5.89 13.18 5.41
N GLN A 95 5.56 12.98 6.69
CA GLN A 95 4.44 12.14 7.10
C GLN A 95 3.13 12.62 6.49
N ASN A 96 2.81 13.90 6.62
CA ASN A 96 1.56 14.47 6.10
C ASN A 96 1.47 14.35 4.57
N LYS A 97 2.58 14.53 3.84
CA LYS A 97 2.63 14.32 2.39
C LYS A 97 2.40 12.85 2.01
N LEU A 98 3.02 11.93 2.74
CA LEU A 98 2.82 10.49 2.51
C LEU A 98 1.38 10.09 2.82
N LEU A 99 0.83 10.47 3.97
CA LEU A 99 -0.55 10.14 4.33
C LEU A 99 -1.55 10.66 3.30
N LYS A 100 -1.41 11.92 2.88
CA LYS A 100 -2.26 12.52 1.85
C LYS A 100 -2.17 11.76 0.52
N LEU A 101 -0.97 11.39 0.11
CA LEU A 101 -0.77 10.62 -1.13
C LEU A 101 -1.52 9.29 -1.08
N TYR A 102 -1.40 8.52 0.01
CA TYR A 102 -2.13 7.26 0.16
C TYR A 102 -3.65 7.46 0.33
N GLU A 103 -4.10 8.57 0.89
CA GLU A 103 -5.52 8.95 0.94
C GLU A 103 -6.08 9.23 -0.46
N ASP A 104 -5.40 10.05 -1.27
CA ASP A 104 -5.79 10.36 -2.64
C ASP A 104 -5.91 9.08 -3.49
N TRP A 105 -4.95 8.17 -3.33
CA TRP A 105 -4.96 6.86 -3.96
C TRP A 105 -6.13 5.97 -3.53
N ASN A 106 -6.42 5.90 -2.22
CA ASN A 106 -7.59 5.17 -1.71
C ASN A 106 -8.90 5.77 -2.26
N ASN A 107 -9.00 7.10 -2.34
CA ASN A 107 -10.16 7.77 -2.91
C ASN A 107 -10.32 7.46 -4.40
N MET A 108 -9.23 7.49 -5.18
CA MET A 108 -9.26 7.11 -6.60
C MET A 108 -9.77 5.67 -6.79
N TYR A 109 -9.33 4.74 -5.94
CA TYR A 109 -9.76 3.34 -6.01
C TYR A 109 -11.22 3.15 -5.57
N LEU A 110 -11.72 3.93 -4.60
CA LEU A 110 -13.14 3.91 -4.21
C LEU A 110 -14.08 4.47 -5.27
N LEU A 111 -13.59 5.39 -6.11
CA LEU A 111 -14.35 6.06 -7.16
C LEU A 111 -14.30 5.33 -8.51
N SER A 112 -13.49 4.27 -8.63
CA SER A 112 -13.33 3.44 -9.83
C SER A 112 -14.32 2.27 -9.86
#